data_AF-A0A4Y2W449-F1
#
_entry.id   AF-A0A4Y2W449-F1
#
_cell.length_a   1.000
_cell.length_b   1.000
_cell.length_c   1.000
_cell.angle_alpha   90.00
_cell.angle_beta   90.00
_cell.angle_gamma   90.00
#
_symmetry.space_group_name_H-M   'P 1'
#
loop_
_entity.id
_entity.type
_entity.pdbx_description
1 polymer ?
#
loop_
_entity_poly.entity_id
_entity_poly.type
_entity_poly.pdbx_seq_one_letter_code
_entity_poly.pdbx_strand_id
1 'polypeptide(L)'
;MPKREGPYLVITNRSPTTYDIADPAKPDEVLGTYHSSALRAYELPVSRDSGTIAPLRRRGRPKKYSADSSPRRRTSQRGSL
;
A
#
# COMPACT_ATOMS: atom_id res chain seq x y z
N MET A 1 22.39 18.34 18.53
CA MET A 1 21.56 17.27 17.93
C MET A 1 22.52 16.17 17.46
N PRO A 2 22.38 14.92 17.93
CA PRO A 2 23.20 13.82 17.40
C PRO A 2 22.96 13.69 15.90
N LYS A 3 24.04 13.57 15.11
CA LYS A 3 23.93 13.33 13.67
C LYS A 3 23.38 11.92 13.48
N ARG A 4 22.31 11.77 12.68
CA ARG A 4 21.82 10.45 12.26
C ARG A 4 22.53 10.09 10.97
N GLU A 5 23.29 9.00 10.95
CA GLU A 5 24.08 8.55 9.78
C GLU A 5 23.21 7.81 8.74
N GLY A 6 22.00 8.31 8.46
CA GLY A 6 21.13 7.76 7.42
C GLY A 6 20.33 6.50 7.81
N PRO A 7 19.72 5.82 6.82
CA PRO A 7 19.01 4.57 7.03
C PRO A 7 19.99 3.42 7.22
N TYR A 8 19.65 2.51 8.13
CA TYR A 8 20.44 1.32 8.38
C TYR A 8 19.62 0.05 8.17
N LEU A 9 20.30 -1.06 7.91
CA LEU A 9 19.71 -2.39 7.85
C LEU A 9 19.97 -3.16 9.14
N VAL A 10 18.95 -3.89 9.60
CA VAL A 10 19.09 -4.88 10.67
C VAL A 10 19.52 -6.20 10.03
N ILE A 11 20.71 -6.70 10.37
CA ILE A 11 21.22 -7.97 9.84
C ILE A 11 20.81 -9.12 10.76
N THR A 12 21.05 -8.97 12.05
CA THR A 12 20.86 -10.03 13.04
C THR A 12 20.07 -9.52 14.22
N ASN A 13 19.12 -10.32 14.67
CA ASN A 13 18.38 -10.09 15.90
C ASN A 13 19.09 -10.82 17.05
N ARG A 14 19.83 -10.08 17.87
CA ARG A 14 20.59 -10.64 19.00
C ARG A 14 19.66 -10.97 20.17
N SER A 15 18.67 -10.11 20.39
CA SER A 15 17.66 -10.27 21.44
C SER A 15 16.42 -9.48 21.03
N PRO A 16 15.26 -9.68 21.69
CA PRO A 16 14.00 -9.02 21.32
C PRO A 16 14.09 -7.50 21.18
N THR A 17 15.06 -6.85 21.84
CA THR A 17 15.26 -5.41 21.80
C THR A 17 16.64 -4.99 21.31
N THR A 18 17.51 -5.91 20.86
CA THR A 18 18.89 -5.60 20.47
C THR A 18 19.21 -6.15 19.09
N TYR A 19 19.74 -5.30 18.22
CA TYR A 19 19.94 -5.58 16.81
C TYR A 19 21.36 -5.26 16.36
N ASP A 20 21.95 -6.11 15.54
CA ASP A 20 23.17 -5.80 14.80
C ASP A 20 22.79 -5.05 13.52
N ILE A 21 23.42 -3.91 13.32
CA ILE A 21 23.09 -2.93 12.29
C ILE A 21 24.23 -2.78 11.29
N ALA A 22 23.91 -2.60 10.02
CA ALA A 22 24.88 -2.27 8.97
C ALA A 22 24.40 -1.20 8.01
N ASP A 23 25.35 -0.70 7.23
CA ASP A 23 25.09 0.19 6.11
C ASP A 23 24.38 -0.61 4.99
N PRO A 24 23.27 -0.13 4.43
CA PRO A 24 22.66 -0.73 3.24
C PRO A 24 23.63 -0.91 2.06
N ALA A 25 24.66 -0.06 1.92
CA ALA A 25 25.67 -0.21 0.88
C ALA A 25 26.64 -1.38 1.12
N LYS A 26 26.81 -1.81 2.37
CA LYS A 26 27.74 -2.86 2.79
C LYS A 26 27.13 -3.71 3.90
N PRO A 27 26.20 -4.62 3.56
CA PRO A 27 25.50 -5.43 4.56
C PRO A 27 26.37 -6.53 5.18
N ASP A 28 27.57 -6.77 4.65
CA ASP A 28 28.50 -7.75 5.23
C ASP A 28 29.23 -7.21 6.47
N GLU A 29 29.31 -5.89 6.63
CA GLU A 29 30.04 -5.23 7.72
C GLU A 29 29.07 -4.71 8.78
N VAL A 30 29.16 -5.29 9.99
CA VAL A 30 28.36 -4.83 11.13
C VAL A 30 28.94 -3.51 11.65
N LEU A 31 28.18 -2.43 11.52
CA LEU A 31 28.51 -1.11 12.06
C LEU A 31 28.44 -1.07 13.58
N GLY A 32 27.55 -1.88 14.16
CA GLY A 32 27.45 -2.03 15.61
C GLY A 32 26.12 -2.61 16.06
N THR A 33 26.02 -2.79 17.36
CA THR A 33 24.85 -3.36 18.02
C THR A 33 24.09 -2.27 18.77
N TYR A 34 22.79 -2.15 18.53
CA TYR A 34 21.95 -1.10 19.11
C TYR A 34 20.70 -1.66 19.78
N HIS A 35 20.24 -0.97 20.83
CA HIS A 35 18.96 -1.23 21.46
C HIS A 35 17.81 -0.55 20.71
N SER A 36 16.61 -1.15 20.70
CA SER A 36 15.43 -0.66 19.99
C SER A 36 15.07 0.79 20.33
N SER A 37 15.30 1.23 21.58
CA SER A 37 15.05 2.61 22.02
C SER A 37 15.96 3.66 21.38
N ALA A 38 17.12 3.26 20.87
CA ALA A 38 18.04 4.15 20.14
C ALA A 38 17.70 4.23 18.64
N LEU A 39 16.84 3.33 18.15
CA LEU A 39 16.50 3.21 16.74
C LEU A 39 15.16 3.87 16.45
N ARG A 40 15.04 4.37 15.22
CA ARG A 40 13.77 4.84 14.67
C ARG A 40 13.48 4.06 13.41
N ALA A 41 12.24 3.57 13.29
CA ALA A 41 11.79 2.93 12.07
C ALA A 41 11.98 3.88 10.88
N TYR A 42 12.53 3.34 9.79
CA TYR A 42 12.66 4.09 8.56
C TYR A 42 11.29 4.16 7.87
N GLU A 43 10.71 5.36 7.85
CA GLU A 43 9.51 5.65 7.07
C GLU A 43 9.95 5.89 5.62
N LEU A 44 9.71 4.91 4.74
CA LEU A 44 9.82 5.13 3.30
C LEU A 44 8.88 6.30 2.95
N PRO A 45 9.32 7.27 2.12
CA PRO A 45 8.40 8.25 1.58
C PRO A 45 7.32 7.48 0.82
N VAL A 46 6.11 7.46 1.38
CA VAL A 46 4.94 6.87 0.74
C VAL A 46 4.85 7.54 -0.61
N SER A 47 5.15 6.81 -1.69
CA SER A 47 4.90 7.32 -3.02
C SER A 47 3.44 7.77 -3.02
N ARG A 48 3.19 9.05 -3.35
CA ARG A 48 1.83 9.58 -3.51
C ARG A 48 1.02 8.80 -4.55
N ASP A 49 1.64 7.87 -5.25
CA ASP A 49 1.05 6.97 -6.23
C ASP A 49 0.60 5.63 -5.65
N SER A 50 0.76 5.36 -4.34
CA SER A 50 0.03 4.27 -3.68
C SER A 50 -1.42 4.70 -3.48
N GLY A 51 -2.11 4.88 -4.61
CA GLY A 51 -3.54 5.15 -4.66
C GLY A 51 -4.22 4.18 -3.72
N THR A 52 -4.96 4.76 -2.77
CA THR A 52 -5.80 4.06 -1.81
C THR A 52 -6.41 2.85 -2.50
N ILE A 53 -5.99 1.63 -2.15
CA ILE A 53 -6.58 0.41 -2.67
C ILE A 53 -7.98 0.34 -2.06
N ALA A 54 -8.91 1.07 -2.68
CA ALA A 54 -10.31 0.97 -2.34
C ALA A 54 -10.70 -0.50 -2.59
N PRO A 55 -11.34 -1.18 -1.62
CA PRO A 55 -11.72 -2.57 -1.82
C PRO A 55 -12.54 -2.70 -3.10
N LEU A 56 -12.09 -3.59 -3.99
CA LEU A 56 -12.73 -3.83 -5.27
C LEU A 56 -14.17 -4.30 -5.02
N ARG A 57 -15.14 -3.41 -5.21
CA ARG A 57 -16.56 -3.76 -5.05
C ARG A 57 -16.92 -4.80 -6.11
N ARG A 58 -17.36 -5.99 -5.69
CA ARG A 58 -17.92 -6.98 -6.61
C ARG A 58 -19.13 -6.36 -7.30
N ARG A 59 -19.07 -6.18 -8.63
CA ARG A 59 -20.25 -5.85 -9.41
C ARG A 59 -21.25 -7.01 -9.25
N GLY A 60 -22.51 -6.67 -9.01
CA GLY A 60 -23.59 -7.66 -8.91
C GLY A 60 -23.78 -8.42 -10.23
N ARG A 61 -24.41 -9.59 -10.16
CA ARG A 61 -24.75 -10.39 -11.36
C ARG A 61 -25.65 -9.57 -12.29
N PRO A 62 -25.36 -9.50 -13.61
CA PRO A 62 -26.28 -8.90 -14.56
C PRO A 62 -27.66 -9.55 -14.43
N LYS A 63 -28.72 -8.75 -14.34
CA LYS A 63 -30.09 -9.25 -14.29
C LYS A 63 -30.36 -10.02 -15.58
N LYS A 64 -30.69 -11.32 -15.48
CA LYS A 64 -31.16 -12.08 -16.64
C LYS A 64 -32.48 -11.46 -17.07
N TYR A 65 -32.54 -10.89 -18.27
CA TYR A 65 -33.81 -10.54 -18.89
C TYR A 65 -34.52 -11.86 -19.20
N SER A 66 -35.63 -12.14 -18.49
CA SER A 66 -36.57 -13.15 -18.95
C SER A 66 -37.11 -12.70 -20.31
N ALA A 67 -37.28 -13.62 -21.26
CA ALA A 67 -37.71 -13.34 -22.64
C ALA A 67 -39.07 -12.60 -22.74
N ASP A 68 -39.79 -12.44 -21.63
CA ASP A 68 -41.04 -11.69 -21.55
C ASP A 68 -40.84 -10.18 -21.28
N SER A 69 -39.64 -9.75 -20.90
CA SER A 69 -39.31 -8.33 -20.74
C SER A 69 -38.69 -7.78 -22.02
N SER A 70 -39.46 -7.76 -23.10
CA SER A 70 -39.13 -6.90 -24.24
C SER A 70 -39.00 -5.46 -23.72
N PRO A 71 -37.90 -4.73 -24.00
CA PRO A 71 -37.87 -3.31 -23.74
C PRO A 71 -38.85 -2.70 -24.72
N ARG A 72 -40.08 -2.44 -24.26
CA ARG A 72 -41.02 -1.60 -25.00
C ARG A 72 -40.29 -0.27 -25.16
N ARG A 73 -39.69 -0.07 -26.35
CA ARG A 73 -39.15 1.21 -26.79
C ARG A 73 -40.24 2.22 -26.53
N ARG A 74 -40.12 3.00 -25.45
CA ARG A 74 -40.90 4.23 -25.32
C ARG A 74 -40.31 5.15 -26.37
N THR A 75 -40.90 5.10 -27.56
CA THR A 75 -40.70 6.12 -28.59
C THR A 75 -41.11 7.43 -27.95
N SER A 76 -40.15 8.27 -27.60
CA SER A 76 -40.40 9.66 -27.29
C SER A 76 -40.98 10.30 -28.54
N GLN A 77 -42.29 10.51 -28.57
CA GLN A 77 -42.87 11.38 -29.59
C GLN A 77 -42.44 12.81 -29.27
N ARG A 78 -41.70 13.36 -30.23
CA ARG A 78 -41.18 14.72 -30.30
C ARG A 78 -42.07 15.42 -31.34
N GLY A 79 -42.66 16.56 -30.99
CA GLY A 79 -43.53 17.37 -31.88
C GLY A 79 -44.99 16.89 -31.88
N SER A 80 -46.01 17.75 -32.00
CA SER A 80 -46.08 19.01 -32.73
C SER A 80 -47.40 19.76 -32.47
N LEU A 81 -47.33 21.09 -32.69
CA LEU A 81 -48.36 22.15 -32.81
C LEU A 81 -49.25 22.49 -31.61
#